data_AF-A0A972AJP1-F1
#
_entry.id   AF-A0A972AJP1-F1
#
_cell.length_a   1.000
_cell.length_b   1.000
_cell.length_c   1.000
_cell.angle_alpha   90.00
_cell.angle_beta   90.00
_cell.angle_gamma   90.00
#
_symmetry.space_group_name_H-M   'P 1'
#
loop_
_entity.id
_entity.type
_entity.pdbx_description
1 polymer ?
#
loop_
_entity_poly.entity_id
_entity_poly.type
_entity_poly.pdbx_seq_one_letter_code
_entity_poly.pdbx_strand_id
1 'polypeptide(L)' 'MDRKEIAQILTEIGTMLELLGESPFKSRAYYNGARTVELLTEDIEELVRQDRLKEVRGIGKALDEKIKELVNTGRL' A
#
# COMPACT_ATOMS: atom_id res chain seq x y z
N MET A 1 -7.35 4.20 -10.22
CA MET A 1 -6.02 3.54 -10.32
C MET A 1 -6.20 2.10 -9.89
N ASP A 2 -5.62 1.09 -10.56
CA ASP A 2 -5.96 -0.31 -10.24
C ASP A 2 -5.18 -0.87 -9.03
N ARG A 3 -5.74 -1.90 -8.37
CA ARG A 3 -5.11 -2.52 -7.18
C ARG A 3 -3.74 -3.16 -7.44
N LYS A 4 -3.53 -3.75 -8.63
CA LYS A 4 -2.25 -4.34 -9.04
C LYS A 4 -1.20 -3.26 -9.24
N GLU A 5 -1.56 -2.12 -9.82
CA GLU A 5 -0.67 -0.97 -9.99
C GLU A 5 -0.21 -0.42 -8.62
N ILE A 6 -1.15 -0.28 -7.68
CA ILE A 6 -0.83 0.13 -6.31
C ILE A 6 0.09 -0.90 -5.63
N ALA A 7 -0.21 -2.20 -5.75
CA ALA A 7 0.63 -3.25 -5.18
C ALA A 7 2.05 -3.26 -5.78
N GLN A 8 2.17 -2.99 -7.08
CA GLN A 8 3.47 -2.87 -7.74
C GLN A 8 4.27 -1.69 -7.19
N ILE A 9 3.68 -0.50 -7.08
CA ILE A 9 4.35 0.69 -6.51
C ILE A 9 4.79 0.43 -5.06
N LEU A 10 3.94 -0.19 -4.24
CA LEU A 10 4.31 -0.55 -2.87
C LEU A 10 5.48 -1.54 -2.84
N THR A 11 5.52 -2.51 -3.76
CA THR A 11 6.63 -3.45 -3.89
C THR A 11 7.92 -2.74 -4.25
N GLU A 12 7.88 -1.84 -5.24
CA GLU A 12 9.02 -1.02 -5.66
C GLU A 12 9.56 -0.16 -4.50
N ILE A 13 8.68 0.43 -3.69
CA ILE A 13 9.09 1.18 -2.49
C ILE A 13 9.77 0.25 -1.47
N GLY A 14 9.22 -0.94 -1.24
CA GLY A 14 9.84 -1.95 -0.38
C GLY A 14 11.27 -2.28 -0.83
N THR A 15 11.46 -2.49 -2.14
CA THR A 15 12.77 -2.77 -2.76
C THR A 15 13.73 -1.60 -2.64
N MET A 16 13.27 -0.37 -2.89
CA MET A 16 14.12 0.82 -2.71
C MET A 16 14.59 0.96 -1.26
N LEU A 17 13.70 0.79 -0.28
CA LEU A 17 14.06 0.86 1.14
C LEU A 17 15.10 -0.21 1.50
N GLU A 18 14.93 -1.43 0.99
CA GLU A 18 15.88 -2.52 1.20
C GLU A 18 17.26 -2.21 0.59
N LEU A 19 17.30 -1.69 -0.64
CA LEU A 19 18.54 -1.29 -1.31
C LEU A 19 19.25 -0.11 -0.62
N LEU A 20 18.48 0.81 -0.05
CA LEU A 20 19.00 1.94 0.72
C LEU A 20 19.51 1.53 2.11
N GLY A 21 19.34 0.27 2.51
CA GLY A 21 19.71 -0.20 3.85
C GLY A 21 18.84 0.38 4.95
N GLU A 22 17.62 0.84 4.62
CA GLU A 22 16.64 1.29 5.60
C GLU A 22 16.18 0.12 6.48
N SER A 23 15.42 0.44 7.53
CA SER A 23 14.93 -0.56 8.48
C SER A 23 14.23 -1.74 7.77
N PRO A 24 14.63 -3.00 8.03
CA PRO A 24 13.97 -4.19 7.50
C PRO A 24 12.49 -4.27 7.87
N PHE A 25 12.09 -3.62 8.97
CA PHE A 25 10.69 -3.52 9.36
C PHE A 25 9.89 -2.67 8.35
N LYS A 26 10.47 -1.56 7.87
CA LYS A 26 9.82 -0.68 6.90
C LYS A 26 9.66 -1.39 5.55
N SER A 27 10.72 -1.95 4.98
CA SER A 27 10.65 -2.64 3.68
C SER A 27 9.62 -3.79 3.72
N ARG A 28 9.64 -4.61 4.79
CA ARG A 28 8.64 -5.66 5.00
C ARG A 28 7.21 -5.14 5.13
N ALA A 29 7.01 -3.97 5.75
CA ALA A 29 5.68 -3.37 5.82
C ALA A 29 5.14 -3.06 4.42
N TYR A 30 5.96 -2.49 3.54
CA TYR A 30 5.58 -2.22 2.15
C TYR A 30 5.29 -3.51 1.36
N TYR A 31 6.12 -4.54 1.48
CA TYR A 31 5.87 -5.84 0.83
C TYR A 31 4.58 -6.51 1.33
N ASN A 32 4.34 -6.48 2.64
CA ASN A 32 3.10 -7.02 3.21
C ASN A 32 1.87 -6.20 2.77
N GLY A 33 2.01 -4.87 2.70
CA GLY A 33 0.99 -3.97 2.18
C GLY A 33 0.63 -4.26 0.73
N ALA A 34 1.65 -4.41 -0.13
CA ALA A 34 1.48 -4.78 -1.54
C ALA A 34 0.70 -6.09 -1.69
N ARG A 35 1.12 -7.14 -0.98
CA ARG A 35 0.44 -8.44 -0.99
C ARG A 35 -1.00 -8.35 -0.49
N THR A 36 -1.24 -7.55 0.55
CA THR A 36 -2.58 -7.34 1.09
C THR A 36 -3.49 -6.65 0.07
N VAL A 37 -3.00 -5.59 -0.58
CA VAL A 37 -3.72 -4.86 -1.63
C VAL A 37 -4.04 -5.74 -2.83
N GLU A 38 -3.08 -6.57 -3.27
CA GLU A 38 -3.28 -7.48 -4.40
C GLU A 38 -4.40 -8.52 -4.15
N LEU A 39 -4.51 -8.98 -2.90
CA LEU A 39 -5.49 -9.96 -2.46
C LEU A 39 -6.86 -9.35 -2.08
N LEU A 40 -7.03 -8.03 -2.17
CA LEU A 40 -8.32 -7.38 -1.86
C LEU A 40 -9.39 -7.87 -2.83
N THR A 41 -10.48 -8.39 -2.25
CA THR A 41 -11.69 -8.77 -3.00
C THR A 41 -12.65 -7.59 -3.17
N GLU A 42 -12.65 -6.65 -2.23
CA GLU A 42 -13.41 -5.40 -2.29
C GLU A 42 -12.65 -4.36 -3.14
N ASP A 43 -13.38 -3.41 -3.72
CA ASP A 43 -12.79 -2.34 -4.51
C ASP A 43 -11.97 -1.40 -3.62
N ILE A 44 -10.70 -1.20 -3.97
CA ILE A 44 -9.79 -0.34 -3.22
C ILE A 44 -10.24 1.14 -3.24
N GLU A 45 -10.85 1.60 -4.34
CA GLU A 45 -11.37 2.96 -4.43
C GLU A 45 -12.57 3.16 -3.50
N GLU A 46 -13.42 2.13 -3.36
CA GLU A 46 -14.54 2.15 -2.41
C GLU A 46 -14.05 2.14 -0.97
N LEU A 47 -13.07 1.28 -0.65
CA LEU A 47 -12.45 1.22 0.68
C LEU A 47 -11.81 2.55 1.08
N VAL A 48 -11.17 3.25 0.14
CA VAL A 48 -10.60 4.58 0.35
C VAL A 48 -11.69 5.62 0.57
N ARG A 49 -12.74 5.60 -0.27
CA ARG A 49 -13.87 6.55 -0.16
C ARG A 49 -14.62 6.41 1.16
N GLN A 50 -14.77 5.19 1.66
CA GLN A 50 -15.42 4.90 2.94
C GLN A 50 -14.50 5.03 4.16
N ASP A 51 -13.22 5.40 3.98
CA ASP A 51 -12.23 5.45 5.05
C ASP A 51 -12.03 4.11 5.80
N ARG A 52 -12.28 2.99 5.11
CA ARG A 52 -12.22 1.61 5.66
C ARG A 52 -10.93 0.87 5.35
N LEU A 53 -10.06 1.42 4.51
CA LEU A 53 -8.78 0.78 4.16
C LEU A 53 -7.90 0.48 5.40
N LYS A 54 -7.91 1.36 6.40
CA LYS A 54 -7.25 1.17 7.71
C LYS A 54 -7.74 -0.04 8.52
N GLU A 55 -8.92 -0.57 8.19
CA GLU A 55 -9.49 -1.75 8.84
C GLU A 55 -8.94 -3.06 8.24
N VAL A 56 -8.29 -2.97 7.08
CA VAL A 56 -7.70 -4.12 6.39
C VAL A 56 -6.46 -4.58 7.16
N ARG A 57 -6.53 -5.81 7.68
CA ARG A 57 -5.40 -6.44 8.39
C ARG A 57 -4.17 -6.48 7.49
N GLY A 58 -3.07 -5.91 7.97
CA GLY A 58 -1.82 -5.81 7.21
C GLY A 58 -1.55 -4.41 6.65
N ILE A 59 -2.56 -3.54 6.65
CA ILE A 59 -2.41 -2.11 6.32
C ILE A 59 -2.31 -1.30 7.61
N GLY A 60 -1.11 -0.78 7.89
CA GLY A 60 -0.89 0.16 8.99
C GLY A 60 -1.19 1.61 8.59
N LYS A 61 -1.24 2.52 9.57
CA LYS A 61 -1.56 3.95 9.35
C LYS A 61 -0.74 4.60 8.21
N ALA A 62 0.56 4.37 8.17
CA ALA A 62 1.43 4.96 7.15
C ALA A 62 1.13 4.43 5.73
N LEU A 63 0.76 3.14 5.62
CA LEU A 63 0.37 2.55 4.34
C LEU A 63 -1.01 3.04 3.93
N ASP A 64 -1.96 3.14 4.86
CA ASP A 64 -3.29 3.68 4.61
C ASP A 64 -3.21 5.11 4.03
N GLU A 65 -2.43 5.99 4.65
CA GLU A 65 -2.22 7.36 4.16
C GLU A 65 -1.63 7.38 2.74
N LYS A 66 -0.57 6.60 2.49
CA LYS A 66 0.07 6.56 1.17
C LYS A 66 -0.81 5.92 0.08
N ILE A 67 -1.55 4.87 0.41
CA ILE A 67 -2.45 4.24 -0.56
C ILE A 67 -3.60 5.19 -0.90
N LYS A 68 -4.15 5.90 0.08
CA LYS A 68 -5.16 6.95 -0.17
C LYS A 68 -4.62 8.05 -1.07
N GLU A 69 -3.39 8.50 -0.84
CA GLU A 69 -2.74 9.49 -1.70
C GLU A 69 -2.58 8.98 -3.14
N LEU A 70 -2.10 7.74 -3.32
CA LEU A 70 -2.01 7.08 -4.63
C LEU A 70 -3.37 7.01 -5.32
N VAL A 71 -4.40 6.54 -4.63
CA VAL A 71 -5.75 6.38 -5.20
C VAL A 71 -6.33 7.74 -5.61
N ASN A 72 -6.16 8.76 -4.79
CA ASN A 72 -6.77 10.07 -5.02
C ASN A 72 -5.99 10.94 -6.03
N THR A 73 -4.67 10.80 -6.11
CA THR A 73 -3.82 11.71 -6.89
C THR A 73 -3.09 11.03 -8.05
N GLY A 74 -3.01 9.69 -8.04
CA GLY A 74 -2.24 8.90 -8.99
C GLY A 74 -0.72 8.94 -8.77
N ARG A 75 -0.24 9.49 -7.64
CA ARG A 75 1.20 9.65 -7.35
C ARG A 75 1.52 9.61 -5.85
N LEU A 76 2.81 9.43 -5.52
CA LEU A 76 3.40 9.47 -4.18
C LEU A 76 4.53 10.50 -4.07
#